data_AF-A0A843XTS2-F1
#
_entry.id   AF-A0A843XTS2-F1
#
_cell.length_a   1.000
_cell.length_b   1.000
_cell.length_c   1.000
_cell.angle_alpha   90.00
_cell.angle_beta   90.00
_cell.angle_gamma   90.00
#
_symmetry.space_group_name_H-M   'P 1'
#
loop_
_entity.id
_entity.type
_entity.pdbx_description
1 polymer ?
#
loop_
_entity_poly.entity_id
_entity_poly.type
_entity_poly.pdbx_seq_one_letter_code
_entity_poly.pdbx_strand_id
1 'polypeptide(L)'
;MRKEYWMELCNIWGAEKWNENSSKAKQNRAAHPEANVHTSGSISFASHKARLFKRPPQFQELFYETHKKKGTNDYISEKAGEVAESYSRGMDERYGDDS
;
A
#
# COMPACT_ATOMS: atom_id res chain seq x y z
N MET A 1 20.82 -12.67 18.81
CA MET A 1 20.79 -13.52 17.59
C MET A 1 22.03 -14.40 17.62
N ARG A 2 21.91 -15.72 17.38
CA ARG A 2 23.08 -16.61 17.42
C ARG A 2 23.92 -16.43 16.15
N LYS A 3 25.24 -16.58 16.26
CA LYS A 3 26.21 -16.22 15.21
C LYS A 3 25.99 -17.00 13.92
N GLU A 4 25.57 -18.25 14.05
CA GLU A 4 25.23 -19.16 12.96
C GLU A 4 24.10 -18.61 12.07
N TYR A 5 23.02 -18.06 12.65
CA TYR A 5 21.92 -17.47 11.89
C TYR A 5 22.35 -16.18 11.17
N TRP A 6 23.21 -15.38 11.80
CA TRP A 6 23.72 -14.18 11.17
C TRP A 6 24.53 -14.52 9.91
N MET A 7 25.41 -15.51 10.00
CA MET A 7 26.19 -15.98 8.85
C MET A 7 25.30 -16.55 7.74
N GLU A 8 24.28 -17.32 8.10
CA GLU A 8 23.32 -17.87 7.13
C GLU A 8 22.58 -16.76 6.38
N LEU A 9 22.10 -15.74 7.09
CA LEU A 9 21.47 -14.56 6.47
C LEU A 9 22.43 -13.80 5.55
N CYS A 10 23.68 -13.61 5.97
CA CYS A 10 24.70 -12.98 5.13
C CYS A 10 24.96 -13.78 3.84
N ASN A 11 24.95 -15.11 3.90
CA ASN A 11 25.10 -15.95 2.71
C ASN A 11 23.91 -15.81 1.76
N ILE A 12 22.68 -15.75 2.30
CA ILE A 12 21.47 -15.56 1.49
C ILE A 12 21.46 -14.18 0.83
N TRP A 13 21.76 -13.11 1.58
CA TRP A 13 21.76 -11.75 1.06
C TRP A 13 22.96 -11.44 0.17
N GLY A 14 24.09 -12.13 0.38
CA GLY A 14 25.27 -12.04 -0.46
C GLY A 14 25.15 -12.81 -1.79
N ALA A 15 24.14 -13.68 -1.94
CA ALA A 15 23.93 -14.42 -3.18
C ALA A 15 23.59 -13.47 -4.35
N GLU A 16 24.18 -13.72 -5.51
CA GLU A 16 23.97 -12.92 -6.73
C GLU A 16 22.48 -12.78 -7.08
N LYS A 17 21.73 -13.90 -7.01
CA LYS A 17 20.28 -13.93 -7.22
C LYS A 17 19.53 -12.96 -6.28
N TRP A 18 19.95 -12.85 -5.02
CA TRP A 18 19.31 -11.92 -4.08
C TRP A 18 19.60 -10.47 -4.48
N ASN A 19 20.86 -10.17 -4.84
CA ASN A 19 21.27 -8.85 -5.25
C ASN A 19 20.53 -8.38 -6.52
N GLU A 20 20.43 -9.24 -7.53
CA GLU A 20 19.66 -8.92 -8.75
C GLU A 20 18.20 -8.60 -8.44
N ASN A 21 17.55 -9.43 -7.62
CA ASN A 21 16.16 -9.21 -7.23
C ASN A 21 16.00 -7.92 -6.41
N SER A 22 16.91 -7.65 -5.48
CA SER A 22 16.92 -6.44 -4.66
C SER A 22 17.10 -5.18 -5.52
N SER A 23 18.02 -5.22 -6.48
CA SER A 23 18.29 -4.13 -7.42
C SER A 23 17.09 -3.87 -8.35
N LYS A 24 16.51 -4.91 -8.95
CA LYS A 24 15.29 -4.81 -9.76
C LYS A 24 14.13 -4.24 -8.95
N ALA A 25 13.90 -4.73 -7.73
CA ALA A 25 12.85 -4.23 -6.86
C ALA A 25 13.07 -2.75 -6.49
N LYS A 26 14.32 -2.32 -6.27
CA LYS A 26 14.67 -0.92 -6.03
C LYS A 26 14.38 -0.05 -7.25
N GLN A 27 14.79 -0.47 -8.45
CA GLN A 27 14.53 0.25 -9.69
C GLN A 27 13.02 0.36 -9.97
N ASN A 28 12.25 -0.71 -9.77
CA ASN A 28 10.80 -0.70 -9.93
C ASN A 28 10.12 0.29 -8.98
N ARG A 29 10.55 0.36 -7.71
CA ARG A 29 10.04 1.35 -6.76
C ARG A 29 10.41 2.78 -7.16
N ALA A 30 11.62 2.99 -7.67
CA ALA A 30 12.09 4.30 -8.11
C ALA A 30 11.40 4.78 -9.40
N ALA A 31 11.02 3.86 -10.30
CA ALA A 31 10.29 4.18 -11.53
C ALA A 31 8.86 4.67 -11.26
N HIS A 32 8.24 4.24 -10.16
CA HIS A 32 6.88 4.60 -9.79
C HIS A 32 6.79 4.99 -8.31
N PRO A 33 7.36 6.16 -7.93
CA PRO A 33 7.45 6.58 -6.53
C PRO A 33 6.06 6.76 -5.88
N GLU A 34 5.07 7.20 -6.65
CA GLU A 34 3.72 7.49 -6.17
C GLU A 34 2.78 6.27 -6.15
N ALA A 35 3.15 5.17 -6.81
CA ALA A 35 2.25 4.04 -7.04
C ALA A 35 2.07 3.11 -5.83
N ASN A 36 2.92 3.22 -4.81
CA ASN A 36 2.98 2.26 -3.69
C ASN A 36 3.10 2.94 -2.32
N VAL A 37 2.60 4.16 -2.17
CA VAL A 37 2.68 4.87 -0.89
C VAL A 37 1.40 4.62 -0.09
N HIS A 38 1.54 3.90 1.02
CA HIS A 38 0.48 3.64 1.99
C HIS A 38 0.98 3.96 3.40
N THR A 39 0.13 4.56 4.23
CA THR A 39 0.48 4.93 5.62
C THR A 39 0.43 3.75 6.59
N SER A 40 -0.18 2.62 6.18
CA SER A 40 -0.38 1.43 7.01
C SER A 40 0.86 0.54 7.16
N GLY A 41 1.98 0.90 6.53
CA GLY A 41 3.21 0.12 6.57
C GLY A 41 3.02 -1.28 5.97
N SER A 42 3.56 -2.31 6.63
CA SER A 42 3.49 -3.70 6.16
C SER A 42 2.21 -4.45 6.60
N ILE A 43 1.22 -3.74 7.13
CA ILE A 43 -0.04 -4.33 7.58
C ILE A 43 -0.93 -4.57 6.35
N SER A 44 -1.41 -5.80 6.17
CA SER A 44 -2.35 -6.11 5.09
C SER A 44 -3.64 -5.29 5.22
N PHE A 45 -4.28 -4.98 4.09
CA PHE A 45 -5.59 -4.32 4.05
C PHE A 45 -6.64 -5.05 4.91
N ALA A 46 -6.64 -6.39 4.89
CA ALA A 46 -7.56 -7.20 5.70
C ALA A 46 -7.29 -7.04 7.21
N SER A 47 -6.02 -7.05 7.61
CA SER A 47 -5.63 -6.81 9.01
C SER A 47 -5.97 -5.39 9.45
N HIS A 48 -5.80 -4.40 8.57
CA HIS A 48 -6.15 -3.01 8.84
C HIS A 48 -7.67 -2.84 9.00
N LYS A 49 -8.45 -3.45 8.10
CA LYS A 49 -9.91 -3.54 8.14
C LYS A 49 -10.41 -4.08 9.48
N ALA A 50 -9.87 -5.21 9.92
CA ALA A 50 -10.27 -5.85 11.18
C ALA A 50 -9.93 -5.01 12.42
N ARG A 51 -8.86 -4.20 12.37
CA ARG A 51 -8.44 -3.34 13.49
C ARG A 51 -9.27 -2.07 13.59
N LEU A 52 -9.62 -1.46 12.46
CA LEU A 52 -10.29 -0.17 12.43
C LEU A 52 -11.82 -0.27 12.50
N PHE A 53 -12.41 -1.31 11.93
CA PHE A 53 -13.85 -1.36 11.73
C PHE A 53 -14.48 -2.54 12.48
N LYS A 54 -15.50 -2.25 13.29
CA LYS A 54 -16.36 -3.26 13.93
C LYS A 54 -17.51 -3.73 13.04
N ARG A 55 -17.72 -3.05 11.91
CA ARG A 55 -18.67 -3.38 10.85
C ARG A 55 -17.92 -3.57 9.53
N PRO A 56 -18.50 -4.18 8.49
CA PRO A 56 -17.93 -4.09 7.15
C PRO A 56 -17.83 -2.62 6.71
N PRO A 57 -16.62 -2.05 6.51
CA PRO A 57 -16.47 -0.73 5.92
C PRO A 57 -16.82 -0.75 4.44
N GLN A 58 -17.22 0.41 3.94
CA GLN A 58 -17.15 0.65 2.51
C GLN A 58 -15.68 0.69 2.08
N PHE A 59 -15.41 0.32 0.82
CA PHE A 59 -14.05 0.29 0.30
C PHE A 59 -13.34 1.65 0.42
N GLN A 60 -14.07 2.75 0.14
CA GLN A 60 -13.55 4.11 0.28
C GLN A 60 -13.13 4.46 1.71
N GLU A 61 -13.88 4.04 2.74
CA GLU A 61 -13.53 4.30 4.14
C GLU A 61 -12.16 3.71 4.47
N LEU A 62 -11.93 2.45 4.08
CA LEU A 62 -10.65 1.78 4.29
C LEU A 62 -9.53 2.37 3.42
N PHE A 63 -9.85 2.83 2.20
CA PHE A 63 -8.91 3.48 1.31
C PHE A 63 -8.41 4.80 1.90
N TYR A 64 -9.31 5.65 2.42
CA TYR A 64 -8.96 6.93 3.03
C TYR A 64 -8.06 6.78 4.25
N GLU A 65 -8.33 5.80 5.12
CA GLU A 65 -7.49 5.52 6.30
C GLU A 65 -6.05 5.14 5.93
N THR A 66 -5.84 4.55 4.74
CA THR A 66 -4.54 4.04 4.31
C THR A 66 -3.80 4.95 3.33
N HIS A 67 -4.49 5.93 2.71
CA HIS A 67 -3.96 6.77 1.63
C HIS A 67 -4.09 8.27 1.89
N LYS A 68 -4.61 8.70 3.05
CA LYS A 68 -4.57 10.10 3.51
C LYS A 68 -3.52 10.31 4.59
N LYS A 69 -2.97 11.53 4.64
CA LYS A 69 -2.02 11.93 5.67
C LYS A 69 -2.75 12.10 7.00
N LYS A 70 -2.19 11.54 8.08
CA LYS A 70 -2.80 11.63 9.40
C LYS A 70 -2.87 13.09 9.86
N GLY A 71 -4.05 13.53 10.29
CA GLY A 71 -4.27 14.89 10.78
C GLY A 71 -4.50 15.94 9.69
N THR A 72 -4.48 15.54 8.41
CA THR A 72 -4.99 16.36 7.30
C THR A 72 -6.00 15.55 6.49
N ASN A 73 -6.69 16.19 5.54
CA ASN A 73 -7.57 15.50 4.59
C ASN A 73 -6.87 15.22 3.24
N ASP A 74 -5.57 15.49 3.15
CA ASP A 74 -4.81 15.39 1.91
C ASP A 74 -4.40 13.95 1.62
N TYR A 75 -4.40 13.60 0.34
CA TYR A 75 -3.85 12.34 -0.11
C TYR A 75 -2.32 12.31 0.07
N ILE A 76 -1.79 11.11 0.30
CA ILE A 76 -0.35 10.90 0.44
C ILE A 76 0.40 11.02 -0.88
N SER A 77 -0.29 10.78 -2.00
CA SER A 77 0.19 10.97 -3.37
C SER A 77 -0.93 11.51 -4.26
N GLU A 78 -0.56 12.19 -5.34
CA GLU A 78 -1.51 12.59 -6.41
C GLU A 78 -2.24 11.36 -6.96
N LYS A 79 -1.50 10.26 -7.15
CA LYS A 79 -2.06 9.00 -7.65
C LYS A 79 -3.16 8.44 -6.75
N ALA A 80 -3.02 8.57 -5.43
CA ALA A 80 -4.05 8.14 -4.50
C ALA A 80 -5.34 8.97 -4.66
N GLY A 81 -5.21 10.27 -4.94
CA GLY A 81 -6.33 11.14 -5.29
C GLY A 81 -7.02 10.69 -6.57
N GLU A 82 -6.25 10.50 -7.65
CA GLU A 82 -6.79 10.02 -8.93
C GLU A 82 -7.55 8.69 -8.81
N VAL A 83 -7.03 7.75 -8.02
CA VAL A 83 -7.68 6.45 -7.79
C VAL A 83 -8.99 6.62 -7.02
N ALA A 84 -9.01 7.48 -6.01
CA ALA A 84 -10.24 7.77 -5.26
C ALA A 84 -11.30 8.41 -6.16
N GLU A 85 -10.92 9.38 -6.99
CA GLU A 85 -11.82 10.05 -7.93
C GLU A 85 -12.36 9.09 -9.00
N SER A 86 -11.47 8.29 -9.60
CA SER A 86 -11.85 7.29 -10.60
C SER A 86 -12.82 6.24 -10.02
N TYR A 87 -12.58 5.80 -8.78
CA TYR A 87 -13.48 4.90 -8.07
C TYR A 87 -14.85 5.55 -7.84
N SER A 88 -14.89 6.78 -7.33
CA SER A 88 -16.15 7.51 -7.09
C SER A 88 -16.95 7.66 -8.38
N ARG A 89 -16.31 8.13 -9.47
CA ARG A 89 -16.95 8.25 -10.78
C ARG A 89 -17.51 6.91 -11.26
N GLY A 90 -16.75 5.82 -11.15
CA GLY A 90 -17.22 4.50 -11.55
C GLY A 90 -18.32 3.91 -10.63
N MET A 91 -18.51 4.44 -9.43
CA MET A 91 -19.66 4.13 -8.59
C MET A 91 -20.89 4.93 -9.02
N ASP A 92 -20.71 6.23 -9.30
CA ASP A 92 -21.79 7.12 -9.76
C ASP A 92 -22.32 6.68 -11.13
N GLU A 93 -21.45 6.32 -12.08
CA GLU A 93 -21.86 5.82 -13.40
C GLU A 93 -22.66 4.51 -13.34
N ARG A 94 -22.44 3.69 -12.31
CA ARG A 94 -23.08 2.38 -12.18
C ARG A 94 -24.34 2.39 -11.32
N TYR A 95 -24.46 3.35 -10.40
CA TYR A 95 -25.49 3.35 -9.36
C TYR A 95 -26.11 4.74 -9.10
N GLY A 96 -25.70 5.78 -9.83
CA GLY A 96 -26.11 7.17 -9.61
C GLY A 96 -27.41 7.60 -10.27
N ASP A 97 -28.04 6.73 -11.07
CA ASP A 97 -29.34 6.99 -11.73
C ASP A 97 -30.55 6.51 -10.89
N ASP A 98 -30.30 5.91 -9.72
CA ASP A 98 -31.32 5.35 -8.82
C ASP A 98 -31.67 6.28 -7.62
N SER A 99 -31.44 7.61 -7.73
CA SER A 99 -31.72 8.59 -6.66
C SER A 99 -32.95 9.46 -6.91
#